data_AF-A0A9Q9W574-F1
#
_entry.id   AF-A0A9Q9W574-F1
#
_cell.length_a   1.000
_cell.length_b   1.000
_cell.length_c   1.000
_cell.angle_alpha   90.00
_cell.angle_beta   90.00
_cell.angle_gamma   90.00
#
_symmetry.space_group_name_H-M   'P 1'
#
loop_
_entity.id
_entity.type
_entity.pdbx_description
1 polymer ?
#
loop_
_entity_poly.entity_id
_entity_poly.type
_entity_poly.pdbx_seq_one_letter_code
_entity_poly.pdbx_strand_id
1 'polypeptide(L)'
;MSLDRRSKRTDDPPGRSPTRLSPEQGVSGSVAEPPEPGEKTWVGCYNRDPGVSLLVGGGGHSPQGHLPPEDPGAPGRSVPRVCRAGTPQSFYQSCGAIDGCHIRIKPPSGPDCQCYRNRKLFPSIILQAVCDHQGRFIDTYVGWPGSVHDSRVLRHSPLYAQSSYPPPGHFILADGGYPCLQRPLPLITPYKRQVQGVGAQRFNSHHSRARSIIEGGFGMMKTRFRSIFLQALEVHYTFVPHVVTACTILHNICLSAGDVLAPEDEPEDDVEEDEGEADMEAVSGAQWRDQLCAEVSALEVVPPGHNYL
;
A
#
# COMPACT_ATOMS: atom_id res chain seq x y z
N MET A 1 -16.94 -8.35 -74.11
CA MET A 1 -18.11 -9.02 -74.73
C MET A 1 -19.01 -9.46 -73.59
N SER A 2 -19.91 -8.60 -73.12
CA SER A 2 -21.29 -8.39 -73.59
C SER A 2 -22.30 -9.42 -73.05
N LEU A 3 -23.07 -8.93 -72.07
CA LEU A 3 -24.54 -8.94 -71.96
C LEU A 3 -25.31 -10.25 -71.71
N ASP A 4 -25.82 -10.33 -70.46
CA ASP A 4 -27.25 -10.21 -70.09
C ASP A 4 -28.25 -11.31 -70.49
N ARG A 5 -28.99 -11.86 -69.49
CA ARG A 5 -30.47 -11.94 -69.46
C ARG A 5 -31.06 -12.64 -68.21
N ARG A 6 -31.91 -11.87 -67.51
CA ARG A 6 -33.33 -12.17 -67.17
C ARG A 6 -33.72 -12.96 -65.89
N SER A 7 -34.14 -12.18 -64.88
CA SER A 7 -35.42 -12.17 -64.12
C SER A 7 -36.10 -13.48 -63.68
N LYS A 8 -36.35 -13.60 -62.36
CA LYS A 8 -37.67 -13.98 -61.79
C LYS A 8 -37.86 -13.35 -60.40
N ARG A 9 -39.03 -12.73 -60.22
CA ARG A 9 -39.59 -12.14 -58.99
C ARG A 9 -40.04 -13.23 -58.01
N THR A 10 -39.99 -12.94 -56.72
CA THR A 10 -41.01 -13.33 -55.74
C THR A 10 -41.16 -12.24 -54.68
N ASP A 11 -42.40 -12.10 -54.22
CA ASP A 11 -43.01 -11.00 -53.48
C ASP A 11 -42.64 -10.91 -51.99
N ASP A 12 -42.67 -9.68 -51.47
CA ASP A 12 -42.81 -9.29 -50.04
C ASP A 12 -44.30 -9.29 -49.67
N PRO A 13 -44.75 -9.46 -48.40
CA PRO A 13 -44.87 -8.30 -47.47
C PRO A 13 -44.94 -8.67 -45.94
N PRO A 14 -45.34 -7.78 -45.00
CA PRO A 14 -44.78 -6.46 -44.64
C PRO A 14 -44.61 -6.20 -43.11
N GLY A 15 -43.78 -5.20 -42.77
CA GLY A 15 -44.19 -4.12 -41.84
C GLY A 15 -43.85 -4.21 -40.34
N ARG A 16 -43.01 -3.28 -39.87
CA ARG A 16 -43.38 -2.20 -38.92
C ARG A 16 -42.25 -1.20 -38.72
N SER A 17 -42.61 0.08 -38.78
CA SER A 17 -41.79 1.28 -38.59
C SER A 17 -41.73 1.70 -37.09
N PRO A 18 -40.91 2.70 -36.71
CA PRO A 18 -40.14 2.70 -35.47
C PRO A 18 -40.84 3.39 -34.30
N THR A 19 -40.60 2.91 -33.07
CA THR A 19 -41.06 3.59 -31.85
C THR A 19 -39.92 4.34 -31.17
N ARG A 20 -40.14 5.66 -31.14
CA ARG A 20 -39.50 6.74 -30.39
C ARG A 20 -39.16 6.36 -28.94
N LEU A 21 -37.89 6.45 -28.55
CA LEU A 21 -37.46 6.44 -27.15
C LEU A 21 -37.44 7.87 -26.61
N SER A 22 -38.23 8.13 -25.57
CA SER A 22 -38.05 9.28 -24.68
C SER A 22 -37.21 8.86 -23.47
N PRO A 23 -36.44 9.78 -22.87
CA PRO A 23 -35.52 9.51 -21.77
C PRO A 23 -36.32 9.45 -20.47
N GLU A 24 -35.87 8.68 -19.47
CA GLU A 24 -36.00 9.01 -18.04
C GLU A 24 -35.47 7.88 -17.13
N GLN A 25 -34.80 8.34 -16.07
CA GLN A 25 -34.63 7.75 -14.73
C GLN A 25 -33.26 7.14 -14.41
N GLY A 26 -32.48 7.96 -13.70
CA GLY A 26 -31.23 7.61 -13.07
C GLY A 26 -31.44 6.54 -12.00
N VAL A 27 -30.56 5.55 -12.02
CA VAL A 27 -30.41 4.59 -10.94
C VAL A 27 -29.30 5.11 -10.05
N SER A 28 -29.68 5.60 -8.88
CA SER A 28 -28.78 5.80 -7.75
C SER A 28 -28.14 4.46 -7.42
N GLY A 29 -26.85 4.32 -7.70
CA GLY A 29 -26.06 3.15 -7.30
C GLY A 29 -25.93 3.13 -5.78
N SER A 30 -26.78 2.35 -5.11
CA SER A 30 -26.61 2.01 -3.71
C SER A 30 -25.34 1.15 -3.58
N VAL A 31 -24.34 1.68 -2.87
CA VAL A 31 -23.16 0.96 -2.41
C VAL A 31 -23.64 -0.22 -1.57
N ALA A 32 -23.24 -1.44 -1.93
CA ALA A 32 -23.55 -2.62 -1.15
C ALA A 32 -22.85 -2.53 0.22
N GLU A 33 -23.62 -2.49 1.30
CA GLU A 33 -23.10 -2.67 2.65
C GLU A 33 -22.57 -4.10 2.83
N PRO A 34 -21.40 -4.28 3.49
CA PRO A 34 -20.87 -5.60 3.76
C PRO A 34 -21.70 -6.32 4.85
N PRO A 35 -21.73 -7.66 4.85
CA PRO A 35 -22.40 -8.41 5.91
C PRO A 35 -21.71 -8.18 7.27
N GLU A 36 -22.54 -7.96 8.29
CA GLU A 36 -22.16 -7.85 9.72
C GLU A 36 -21.19 -8.97 10.17
N PRO A 37 -20.28 -8.70 11.12
CA PRO A 37 -19.13 -9.54 11.40
C PRO A 37 -19.52 -10.82 12.14
N GLY A 38 -19.82 -11.86 11.37
CA GLY A 38 -19.75 -13.23 11.87
C GLY A 38 -18.29 -13.63 12.06
N GLU A 39 -17.94 -14.02 13.29
CA GLU A 39 -16.66 -14.56 13.74
C GLU A 39 -15.88 -15.33 12.66
N LYS A 40 -15.06 -14.61 11.89
CA LYS A 40 -14.04 -15.17 11.02
C LYS A 40 -12.78 -14.41 11.34
N THR A 41 -11.94 -15.08 12.12
CA THR A 41 -10.63 -14.65 12.57
C THR A 41 -9.84 -14.03 11.42
N TRP A 42 -9.76 -12.70 11.40
CA TRP A 42 -8.73 -11.99 10.69
C TRP A 42 -7.42 -12.32 11.40
N VAL A 43 -6.58 -13.11 10.74
CA VAL A 43 -5.32 -13.59 11.33
C VAL A 43 -4.38 -12.40 11.43
N GLY A 44 -4.33 -11.84 12.64
CA GLY A 44 -3.43 -10.77 13.04
C GLY A 44 -1.97 -11.19 12.89
N CYS A 45 -1.12 -10.17 12.74
CA CYS A 45 0.31 -10.27 12.51
C CYS A 45 1.01 -11.28 13.45
N TYR A 46 1.72 -12.24 12.85
CA TYR A 46 2.80 -12.97 13.51
C TYR A 46 4.12 -12.30 13.15
N ASN A 47 4.59 -11.40 14.02
CA ASN A 47 6.01 -11.16 14.25
C ASN A 47 6.22 -10.24 15.46
N ARG A 48 6.34 -10.86 16.63
CA ARG A 48 7.29 -10.42 17.65
C ARG A 48 8.10 -11.65 18.03
N ASP A 49 9.39 -11.64 17.72
CA ASP A 49 10.34 -12.39 18.52
C ASP A 49 11.57 -11.51 18.77
N PRO A 50 11.87 -11.17 20.03
CA PRO A 50 13.19 -10.78 20.46
C PRO A 50 13.88 -12.01 21.04
N GLY A 51 14.67 -12.72 20.23
CA GLY A 51 15.66 -13.68 20.74
C GLY A 51 15.16 -15.11 20.93
N VAL A 52 15.79 -16.00 20.17
CA VAL A 52 15.79 -17.45 20.36
C VAL A 52 16.01 -17.82 21.84
N SER A 53 15.10 -18.63 22.41
CA SER A 53 15.53 -19.69 23.32
C SER A 53 14.56 -20.87 23.29
N LEU A 54 15.07 -21.96 22.72
CA LEU A 54 14.46 -23.26 22.69
C LEU A 54 14.89 -23.99 23.96
N LEU A 55 14.00 -24.14 24.95
CA LEU A 55 14.18 -25.13 26.01
C LEU A 55 12.85 -25.76 26.44
N VAL A 56 12.83 -27.08 26.31
CA VAL A 56 11.84 -28.03 26.82
C VAL A 56 11.88 -28.07 28.35
N GLY A 57 10.73 -28.19 29.02
CA GLY A 57 10.67 -28.62 30.43
C GLY A 57 9.46 -28.05 31.19
N GLY A 58 8.60 -28.94 31.70
CA GLY A 58 7.33 -28.59 32.34
C GLY A 58 7.39 -28.28 33.83
N GLY A 59 6.19 -28.19 34.42
CA GLY A 59 5.97 -28.10 35.87
C GLY A 59 5.48 -26.73 36.29
N GLY A 60 4.22 -26.65 36.72
CA GLY A 60 3.64 -25.42 37.23
C GLY A 60 4.27 -24.97 38.55
N HIS A 61 4.22 -23.66 38.78
CA HIS A 61 3.92 -22.95 40.03
C HIS A 61 4.00 -21.45 39.75
N SER A 62 3.01 -20.66 40.17
CA SER A 62 3.06 -19.20 40.14
C SER A 62 4.06 -18.67 41.18
N PRO A 63 4.73 -17.55 40.89
CA PRO A 63 4.99 -16.59 41.95
C PRO A 63 4.70 -15.14 41.55
N GLN A 64 4.08 -14.40 42.47
CA GLN A 64 4.14 -12.94 42.53
C GLN A 64 5.58 -12.50 42.84
N GLY A 65 6.07 -11.44 42.21
CA GLY A 65 7.37 -10.86 42.57
C GLY A 65 7.79 -9.69 41.68
N HIS A 66 7.75 -8.49 42.25
CA HIS A 66 8.65 -7.34 42.06
C HIS A 66 9.29 -7.10 40.67
N LEU A 67 8.95 -5.96 40.05
CA LEU A 67 9.70 -5.37 38.94
C LEU A 67 11.12 -4.99 39.41
N PRO A 68 12.18 -5.35 38.68
CA PRO A 68 13.53 -4.88 38.98
C PRO A 68 13.69 -3.40 38.56
N PRO A 69 14.63 -2.66 39.19
CA PRO A 69 14.88 -1.27 38.84
C PRO A 69 15.48 -1.15 37.43
N GLU A 70 15.08 -0.12 36.70
CA GLU A 70 15.62 0.17 35.37
C GLU A 70 17.12 0.46 35.42
N ASP A 71 17.89 -0.23 34.57
CA ASP A 71 19.32 -0.01 34.37
C ASP A 71 19.55 1.26 33.52
N PRO A 72 20.23 2.31 34.03
CA PRO A 72 20.47 3.55 33.32
C PRO A 72 21.43 3.43 32.12
N GLY A 73 21.95 2.23 31.83
CA GLY A 73 22.99 1.99 30.82
C GLY A 73 22.55 1.33 29.51
N ALA A 74 21.26 1.03 29.31
CA ALA A 74 20.82 0.38 28.08
C ALA A 74 20.94 1.34 26.87
N PRO A 75 21.71 1.01 25.81
CA PRO A 75 21.73 1.83 24.61
C PRO A 75 20.31 1.89 24.04
N GLY A 76 19.77 3.11 23.96
CA GLY A 76 18.43 3.38 23.47
C GLY A 76 18.19 2.62 22.17
N ARG A 77 17.10 1.85 22.15
CA ARG A 77 16.64 1.05 21.01
C ARG A 77 16.68 1.95 19.77
N SER A 78 17.65 1.73 18.88
CA SER A 78 17.83 2.55 17.69
C SER A 78 16.60 2.39 16.80
N VAL A 79 15.81 3.44 16.64
CA VAL A 79 14.74 3.48 15.65
C VAL A 79 15.37 3.27 14.27
N PRO A 80 14.97 2.26 13.48
CA PRO A 80 15.51 2.07 12.15
C PRO A 80 15.22 3.30 11.29
N ARG A 81 16.27 4.01 10.87
CA ARG A 81 16.18 5.24 10.08
C ARG A 81 15.94 4.89 8.62
N VAL A 82 14.94 5.48 7.95
CA VAL A 82 14.63 5.14 6.54
C VAL A 82 15.53 5.83 5.51
N CYS A 83 16.50 6.63 5.94
CA CYS A 83 17.26 7.46 4.99
C CYS A 83 18.48 6.73 4.40
N ARG A 84 18.40 6.41 3.11
CA ARG A 84 19.58 6.14 2.27
C ARG A 84 20.47 7.38 2.17
N ALA A 85 21.72 7.20 1.73
CA ALA A 85 22.60 8.31 1.40
C ALA A 85 21.94 9.24 0.34
N GLY A 86 21.92 10.55 0.60
CA GLY A 86 21.34 11.56 -0.29
C GLY A 86 19.88 11.95 0.00
N THR A 87 19.27 11.42 1.06
CA THR A 87 17.95 11.89 1.54
C THR A 87 18.10 13.22 2.31
N PRO A 88 17.25 14.25 2.05
CA PRO A 88 17.28 15.50 2.80
C PRO A 88 17.13 15.27 4.31
N GLN A 89 17.75 16.12 5.11
CA GLN A 89 17.72 16.00 6.57
C GLN A 89 16.30 16.05 7.16
N SER A 90 15.37 16.74 6.49
CA SER A 90 13.95 16.79 6.84
C SER A 90 13.26 15.42 6.82
N PHE A 91 13.77 14.46 6.03
CA PHE A 91 13.23 13.11 5.96
C PHE A 91 13.85 12.16 6.99
N TYR A 92 14.77 12.61 7.87
CA TYR A 92 15.41 11.75 8.88
C TYR A 92 14.44 11.19 9.93
N GLN A 93 13.28 11.84 10.08
CA GLN A 93 12.18 11.39 10.91
C GLN A 93 11.26 10.38 10.19
N SER A 94 11.50 10.12 8.89
CA SER A 94 10.86 9.02 8.17
C SER A 94 11.40 7.70 8.70
N CYS A 95 10.48 6.84 9.12
CA CYS A 95 10.77 5.52 9.67
C CYS A 95 10.08 4.40 8.90
N GLY A 96 9.34 4.71 7.84
CA GLY A 96 8.80 3.69 6.95
C GLY A 96 8.35 4.27 5.63
N ALA A 97 8.18 3.40 4.64
CA ALA A 97 7.32 3.65 3.50
C ALA A 97 6.18 2.62 3.49
N ILE A 98 4.94 3.07 3.34
CA ILE A 98 3.74 2.23 3.23
C ILE A 98 3.19 2.29 1.81
N ASP A 99 2.76 1.15 1.31
CA ASP A 99 2.13 1.01 -0.01
C ASP A 99 1.30 -0.29 -0.10
N GLY A 100 0.38 -0.33 -1.04
CA GLY A 100 -0.41 -1.49 -1.44
C GLY A 100 0.25 -2.27 -2.59
N CYS A 101 0.16 -3.60 -2.54
CA CYS A 101 0.65 -4.48 -3.58
C CYS A 101 -0.44 -5.47 -4.00
N HIS A 102 -0.79 -5.47 -5.28
CA HIS A 102 -1.75 -6.42 -5.84
C HIS A 102 -1.09 -7.78 -6.11
N ILE A 103 -1.57 -8.81 -5.40
CA ILE A 103 -1.19 -10.21 -5.60
C ILE A 103 -2.23 -10.86 -6.53
N ARG A 104 -1.80 -11.37 -7.68
CA ARG A 104 -2.69 -12.00 -8.67
C ARG A 104 -3.25 -13.32 -8.12
N ILE A 105 -4.54 -13.54 -8.26
CA ILE A 105 -5.22 -14.75 -7.76
C ILE A 105 -6.17 -15.34 -8.80
N LYS A 106 -6.56 -16.60 -8.62
CA LYS A 106 -7.81 -17.10 -9.17
C LYS A 106 -8.97 -16.57 -8.30
N PRO A 107 -9.89 -15.75 -8.83
CA PRO A 107 -10.99 -15.21 -8.04
C PRO A 107 -11.96 -16.32 -7.62
N PRO A 108 -12.79 -16.10 -6.59
CA PRO A 108 -13.90 -17.00 -6.29
C PRO A 108 -14.82 -17.16 -7.50
N SER A 109 -15.44 -18.33 -7.60
CA SER A 109 -16.55 -18.53 -8.54
C SER A 109 -17.80 -17.85 -7.99
N GLY A 110 -18.59 -17.21 -8.87
CA GLY A 110 -19.85 -16.57 -8.50
C GLY A 110 -19.83 -15.05 -8.58
N PRO A 111 -20.85 -14.38 -8.01
CA PRO A 111 -21.06 -12.94 -8.19
C PRO A 111 -19.92 -12.09 -7.61
N ASP A 112 -19.30 -12.55 -6.53
CA ASP A 112 -18.25 -11.81 -5.80
C ASP A 112 -16.92 -11.73 -6.55
N CYS A 113 -16.76 -12.43 -7.69
CA CYS A 113 -15.53 -12.39 -8.49
C CYS A 113 -15.14 -10.96 -8.92
N GLN A 114 -16.14 -10.08 -9.11
CA GLN A 114 -15.92 -8.71 -9.54
C GLN A 114 -15.23 -7.86 -8.45
N CYS A 115 -15.46 -8.16 -7.17
CA CYS A 115 -14.81 -7.47 -6.05
C CYS A 115 -13.29 -7.64 -6.04
N TYR A 116 -12.76 -8.67 -6.68
CA TYR A 116 -11.32 -8.90 -6.74
C TYR A 116 -10.66 -8.18 -7.92
N ARG A 117 -11.44 -7.60 -8.84
CA ARG A 117 -10.91 -6.95 -10.04
C ARG A 117 -10.37 -5.57 -9.69
N ASN A 118 -9.07 -5.38 -9.89
CA ASN A 118 -8.41 -4.09 -9.64
C ASN A 118 -8.54 -3.12 -10.83
N ARG A 119 -7.97 -1.92 -10.68
CA ARG A 119 -7.92 -0.87 -11.71
C ARG A 119 -7.20 -1.32 -12.99
N LYS A 120 -6.22 -2.23 -12.87
CA LYS A 120 -5.53 -2.87 -14.01
C LYS A 120 -6.29 -4.07 -14.61
N LEU A 121 -7.57 -4.21 -14.26
CA LEU A 121 -8.53 -5.17 -14.80
C LEU A 121 -8.20 -6.64 -14.54
N PHE A 122 -7.33 -6.96 -13.58
CA PHE A 122 -7.03 -8.34 -13.20
C PHE A 122 -7.50 -8.67 -11.76
N PRO A 123 -7.88 -9.92 -11.47
CA PRO A 123 -8.25 -10.33 -10.12
C PRO A 123 -7.05 -10.37 -9.17
N SER A 124 -7.18 -9.76 -8.00
CA SER A 124 -6.11 -9.68 -7.02
C SER A 124 -6.60 -9.58 -5.58
N ILE A 125 -5.70 -9.91 -4.66
CA ILE A 125 -5.78 -9.58 -3.23
C ILE A 125 -4.70 -8.55 -2.91
N ILE A 126 -5.02 -7.59 -2.07
CA ILE A 126 -4.12 -6.52 -1.63
C ILE A 126 -3.26 -7.01 -0.46
N LEU A 127 -1.96 -6.78 -0.57
CA LEU A 127 -0.97 -6.75 0.51
C LEU A 127 -0.64 -5.28 0.78
N GLN A 128 -1.08 -4.74 1.92
CA GLN A 128 -0.54 -3.48 2.45
C GLN A 128 0.70 -3.82 3.26
N ALA A 129 1.80 -3.09 3.07
CA ALA A 129 3.00 -3.30 3.85
C ALA A 129 3.71 -1.99 4.16
N VAL A 130 4.39 -1.95 5.31
CA VAL A 130 5.36 -0.92 5.65
C VAL A 130 6.75 -1.53 5.58
N CYS A 131 7.72 -0.84 4.96
CA CYS A 131 9.11 -1.29 4.94
C CYS A 131 10.11 -0.28 5.54
N ASP A 132 11.25 -0.82 6.00
CA ASP A 132 12.42 -0.04 6.44
C ASP A 132 13.34 0.37 5.26
N HIS A 133 14.44 1.08 5.54
CA HIS A 133 15.42 1.50 4.50
C HIS A 133 16.09 0.36 3.75
N GLN A 134 16.03 -0.87 4.28
CA GLN A 134 16.63 -2.06 3.69
C GLN A 134 15.59 -2.85 2.88
N GLY A 135 14.34 -2.38 2.81
CA GLY A 135 13.25 -3.08 2.14
C GLY A 135 12.75 -4.29 2.94
N ARG A 136 12.99 -4.35 4.27
CA ARG A 136 12.35 -5.34 5.13
C ARG A 136 10.96 -4.89 5.51
N PHE A 137 9.99 -5.79 5.47
CA PHE A 137 8.63 -5.49 5.88
C PHE A 137 8.53 -5.47 7.41
N ILE A 138 8.19 -4.32 7.98
CA ILE A 138 8.03 -4.15 9.43
C ILE A 138 6.57 -4.30 9.89
N ASP A 139 5.63 -4.13 8.96
CA ASP A 139 4.22 -4.41 9.14
C ASP A 139 3.63 -4.90 7.81
N THR A 140 2.71 -5.88 7.87
CA THR A 140 2.01 -6.41 6.69
C THR A 140 0.55 -6.71 7.02
N TYR A 141 -0.34 -6.41 6.09
CA TYR A 141 -1.76 -6.68 6.18
C TYR A 141 -2.29 -7.18 4.84
N VAL A 142 -2.85 -8.39 4.82
CA VAL A 142 -3.21 -9.10 3.58
C VAL A 142 -4.62 -9.64 3.64
N GLY A 143 -5.35 -9.55 2.53
CA GLY A 143 -6.61 -10.27 2.36
C GLY A 143 -7.75 -9.46 1.76
N TRP A 144 -7.54 -8.16 1.55
CA TRP A 144 -8.56 -7.30 0.96
C TRP A 144 -8.73 -7.55 -0.55
N PRO A 145 -9.96 -7.55 -1.08
CA PRO A 145 -10.20 -7.67 -2.52
C PRO A 145 -9.57 -6.52 -3.31
N GLY A 146 -9.08 -6.82 -4.52
CA GLY A 146 -8.35 -5.88 -5.38
C GLY A 146 -9.13 -4.64 -5.84
N SER A 147 -10.45 -4.59 -5.68
CA SER A 147 -11.23 -3.38 -5.98
C SER A 147 -11.23 -2.35 -4.84
N VAL A 148 -10.71 -2.70 -3.66
CA VAL A 148 -10.76 -1.85 -2.47
C VAL A 148 -9.63 -0.82 -2.50
N HIS A 149 -9.94 0.43 -2.16
CA HIS A 149 -8.97 1.52 -2.13
C HIS A 149 -8.00 1.38 -0.93
N ASP A 150 -6.75 1.78 -1.11
CA ASP A 150 -5.71 1.69 -0.09
C ASP A 150 -6.06 2.44 1.21
N SER A 151 -6.70 3.60 1.10
CA SER A 151 -7.23 4.33 2.25
C SER A 151 -8.23 3.53 3.08
N ARG A 152 -9.05 2.67 2.45
CA ARG A 152 -9.99 1.79 3.15
C ARG A 152 -9.26 0.60 3.77
N VAL A 153 -8.30 0.00 3.05
CA VAL A 153 -7.46 -1.08 3.60
C VAL A 153 -6.72 -0.60 4.85
N LEU A 154 -6.16 0.62 4.80
CA LEU A 154 -5.49 1.25 5.93
C LEU A 154 -6.39 1.38 7.16
N ARG A 155 -7.61 1.90 7.02
CA ARG A 155 -8.52 2.11 8.17
C ARG A 155 -8.83 0.84 8.92
N HIS A 156 -8.87 -0.28 8.19
CA HIS A 156 -9.11 -1.61 8.76
C HIS A 156 -7.83 -2.35 9.13
N SER A 157 -6.64 -1.76 8.95
CA SER A 157 -5.39 -2.40 9.31
C SER A 157 -5.11 -2.25 10.81
N PRO A 158 -4.52 -3.27 11.46
CA PRO A 158 -4.11 -3.16 12.86
C PRO A 158 -3.14 -2.00 13.11
N LEU A 159 -2.30 -1.66 12.12
CA LEU A 159 -1.38 -0.53 12.16
C LEU A 159 -2.10 0.79 12.44
N TYR A 160 -3.24 1.03 11.78
CA TYR A 160 -4.02 2.24 11.96
C TYR A 160 -4.72 2.29 13.33
N ALA A 161 -5.21 1.14 13.82
CA ALA A 161 -5.95 1.04 15.08
C ALA A 161 -5.06 1.09 16.33
N GLN A 162 -3.86 0.51 16.28
CA GLN A 162 -3.00 0.35 17.44
C GLN A 162 -2.11 1.57 17.71
N SER A 163 -1.82 2.40 16.70
CA SER A 163 -0.97 3.60 16.81
C SER A 163 0.36 3.40 17.53
N SER A 164 0.89 2.16 17.59
CA SER A 164 2.15 1.85 18.28
C SER A 164 3.39 2.17 17.46
N TYR A 165 3.18 2.44 16.17
CA TYR A 165 4.18 2.81 15.19
C TYR A 165 3.57 3.91 14.32
N PRO A 166 4.35 4.92 13.87
CA PRO A 166 5.75 5.19 14.19
C PRO A 166 5.97 5.75 15.61
N PRO A 167 7.21 5.78 16.12
CA PRO A 167 7.52 6.44 17.39
C PRO A 167 7.14 7.93 17.38
N PRO A 168 6.93 8.57 18.54
CA PRO A 168 6.66 9.99 18.61
C PRO A 168 7.69 10.83 17.84
N GLY A 169 7.21 11.84 17.12
CA GLY A 169 8.06 12.70 16.28
C GLY A 169 8.56 12.06 14.99
N HIS A 170 8.07 10.86 14.64
CA HIS A 170 8.38 10.19 13.38
C HIS A 170 7.13 10.02 12.53
N PHE A 171 7.32 9.76 11.23
CA PHE A 171 6.24 9.55 10.28
C PHE A 171 6.57 8.44 9.27
N ILE A 172 5.54 7.96 8.58
CA ILE A 172 5.64 7.01 7.47
C ILE A 172 5.33 7.75 6.16
N LEU A 173 6.10 7.47 5.11
CA LEU A 173 5.82 7.96 3.77
C LEU A 173 4.78 7.08 3.11
N ALA A 174 3.74 7.68 2.53
CA ALA A 174 2.67 6.97 1.84
C ALA A 174 2.45 7.57 0.45
N ASP A 175 1.91 6.79 -0.49
CA ASP A 175 1.53 7.29 -1.81
C ASP A 175 0.33 8.27 -1.76
N GLY A 176 -0.16 8.70 -2.93
CA GLY A 176 -1.28 9.64 -3.06
C GLY A 176 -2.66 9.06 -2.67
N GLY A 177 -2.78 7.74 -2.57
CA GLY A 177 -4.01 6.99 -2.34
C GLY A 177 -4.32 6.84 -0.86
N TYR A 178 -3.32 7.14 -0.02
CA TYR A 178 -3.47 7.29 1.42
C TYR A 178 -3.85 8.72 1.84
N PRO A 179 -4.53 8.88 2.99
CA PRO A 179 -4.72 10.20 3.58
C PRO A 179 -3.41 10.75 4.17
N CYS A 180 -3.23 12.08 4.10
CA CYS A 180 -2.16 12.77 4.83
C CYS A 180 -2.59 12.99 6.28
N LEU A 181 -1.96 12.32 7.24
CA LEU A 181 -2.42 12.23 8.62
C LEU A 181 -1.32 12.54 9.62
N GLN A 182 -1.69 13.18 10.73
CA GLN A 182 -0.88 13.32 11.93
C GLN A 182 -1.31 12.34 13.03
N ARG A 183 -2.62 12.02 13.11
CA ARG A 183 -3.20 11.01 14.00
C ARG A 183 -4.38 10.32 13.30
N PRO A 184 -4.69 9.05 13.62
CA PRO A 184 -4.03 8.18 14.62
C PRO A 184 -2.68 7.59 14.15
N LEU A 185 -2.41 7.64 12.85
CA LEU A 185 -1.17 7.16 12.25
C LEU A 185 -0.51 8.30 11.44
N PRO A 186 0.66 8.81 11.87
CA PRO A 186 1.43 9.80 11.11
C PRO A 186 1.83 9.31 9.70
N LEU A 187 1.11 9.79 8.67
CA LEU A 187 1.35 9.51 7.26
C LEU A 187 1.60 10.80 6.49
N ILE A 188 2.71 10.88 5.76
CA ILE A 188 3.04 11.99 4.87
C ILE A 188 2.91 11.53 3.42
N THR A 189 2.02 12.17 2.67
CA THR A 189 1.71 11.88 1.26
C THR A 189 2.18 13.02 0.35
N PRO A 190 2.43 12.77 -0.94
CA PRO A 190 2.83 13.84 -1.87
C PRO A 190 1.73 14.90 -2.03
N TYR A 191 2.10 16.08 -2.52
CA TYR A 191 1.11 17.04 -3.00
C TYR A 191 0.44 16.51 -4.26
N LYS A 192 -0.90 16.63 -4.33
CA LYS A 192 -1.66 16.29 -5.55
C LYS A 192 -1.20 17.18 -6.72
N ARG A 193 -1.34 16.68 -7.96
CA ARG A 193 -0.81 17.24 -9.23
C ARG A 193 -1.34 18.65 -9.62
N GLN A 194 -2.00 19.36 -8.71
CA GLN A 194 -2.49 20.74 -8.89
C GLN A 194 -1.61 21.80 -8.21
N VAL A 195 -0.56 21.43 -7.47
CA VAL A 195 0.28 22.41 -6.78
C VAL A 195 1.36 22.96 -7.73
N GLN A 196 1.18 24.22 -8.15
CA GLN A 196 2.06 24.92 -9.09
C GLN A 196 3.39 25.44 -8.49
N GLY A 197 3.67 25.16 -7.22
CA GLY A 197 4.85 25.65 -6.51
C GLY A 197 6.11 24.80 -6.75
N VAL A 198 7.24 25.45 -7.07
CA VAL A 198 8.55 24.78 -7.22
C VAL A 198 8.93 24.00 -5.95
N GLY A 199 8.62 24.51 -4.76
CA GLY A 199 8.86 23.80 -3.49
C GLY A 199 8.08 22.49 -3.39
N ALA A 200 6.80 22.49 -3.77
CA ALA A 200 5.96 21.29 -3.76
C ALA A 200 6.43 20.24 -4.77
N GLN A 201 6.89 20.66 -5.95
CA GLN A 201 7.49 19.76 -6.94
C GLN A 201 8.78 19.14 -6.41
N ARG A 202 9.66 19.93 -5.79
CA ARG A 202 10.88 19.43 -5.13
C ARG A 202 10.55 18.44 -4.02
N PHE A 203 9.60 18.79 -3.16
CA PHE A 203 9.12 17.89 -2.11
C PHE A 203 8.63 16.56 -2.70
N ASN A 204 7.78 16.59 -3.73
CA ASN A 204 7.27 15.39 -4.38
C ASN A 204 8.39 14.54 -4.98
N SER A 205 9.40 15.15 -5.60
CA SER A 205 10.58 14.43 -6.12
C SER A 205 11.37 13.72 -5.02
N HIS A 206 11.61 14.38 -3.89
CA HIS A 206 12.29 13.77 -2.75
C HIS A 206 11.42 12.70 -2.07
N HIS A 207 10.12 12.96 -1.94
CA HIS A 207 9.13 12.04 -1.38
C HIS A 207 9.06 10.75 -2.20
N SER A 208 8.86 10.85 -3.52
CA SER A 208 8.84 9.70 -4.44
C SER A 208 10.14 8.89 -4.36
N ARG A 209 11.30 9.57 -4.40
CA ARG A 209 12.60 8.90 -4.27
C ARG A 209 12.77 8.18 -2.93
N ALA A 210 12.26 8.73 -1.84
CA ALA A 210 12.33 8.10 -0.52
C ALA A 210 11.33 6.95 -0.39
N ARG A 211 10.13 7.07 -0.99
CA ARG A 211 9.08 6.03 -0.99
C ARG A 211 9.49 4.80 -1.80
N SER A 212 10.23 4.95 -2.90
CA SER A 212 10.59 3.83 -3.81
C SER A 212 11.24 2.61 -3.16
N ILE A 213 11.70 2.73 -1.90
CA ILE A 213 12.15 1.59 -1.10
C ILE A 213 11.05 0.53 -0.88
N ILE A 214 9.76 0.91 -0.78
CA ILE A 214 8.65 -0.05 -0.61
C ILE A 214 8.39 -0.81 -1.90
N GLU A 215 8.42 -0.13 -3.04
CA GLU A 215 8.32 -0.75 -4.36
C GLU A 215 9.48 -1.70 -4.61
N GLY A 216 10.70 -1.26 -4.28
CA GLY A 216 11.89 -2.12 -4.31
C GLY A 216 11.76 -3.34 -3.38
N GLY A 217 11.16 -3.17 -2.20
CA GLY A 217 10.85 -4.25 -1.26
C GLY A 217 9.90 -5.28 -1.86
N PHE A 218 8.80 -4.83 -2.47
CA PHE A 218 7.87 -5.71 -3.19
C PHE A 218 8.52 -6.39 -4.39
N GLY A 219 9.31 -5.66 -5.18
CA GLY A 219 10.06 -6.18 -6.32
C GLY A 219 10.99 -7.32 -5.88
N MET A 220 11.86 -7.07 -4.90
CA MET A 220 12.76 -8.10 -4.36
C MET A 220 12.01 -9.34 -3.85
N MET A 221 10.90 -9.15 -3.12
CA MET A 221 10.10 -10.29 -2.64
C MET A 221 9.51 -11.09 -3.81
N LYS A 222 8.95 -10.42 -4.82
CA LYS A 222 8.37 -11.07 -6.01
C LYS A 222 9.43 -11.80 -6.83
N THR A 223 10.60 -11.20 -7.03
CA THR A 223 11.73 -11.83 -7.71
C THR A 223 12.24 -13.05 -6.94
N ARG A 224 12.32 -12.97 -5.60
CA ARG A 224 12.74 -14.08 -4.75
C ARG A 224 11.80 -15.29 -4.85
N PHE A 225 10.49 -15.02 -4.81
CA PHE A 225 9.45 -16.05 -4.87
C PHE A 225 8.76 -16.03 -6.24
N ARG A 226 9.53 -15.95 -7.32
CA ARG A 226 9.00 -15.76 -8.67
C ARG A 226 8.05 -16.87 -9.10
N SER A 227 8.27 -18.11 -8.66
CA SER A 227 7.33 -19.23 -8.91
C SER A 227 5.95 -19.02 -8.28
N ILE A 228 5.84 -18.20 -7.24
CA ILE A 228 4.59 -17.86 -6.55
C ILE A 228 3.94 -16.63 -7.19
N PHE A 229 4.72 -15.59 -7.49
CA PHE A 229 4.18 -14.27 -7.86
C PHE A 229 4.14 -13.97 -9.37
N LEU A 230 4.80 -14.77 -10.22
CA LEU A 230 4.82 -14.54 -11.68
C LEU A 230 3.45 -14.77 -12.34
N GLN A 231 2.65 -15.67 -11.78
CA GLN A 231 1.32 -16.01 -12.28
C GLN A 231 0.27 -15.87 -11.18
N ALA A 232 -1.00 -16.01 -11.54
CA ALA A 232 -2.07 -16.05 -10.56
C ALA A 232 -1.88 -17.24 -9.62
N LEU A 233 -1.93 -17.00 -8.31
CA LEU A 233 -1.81 -18.08 -7.33
C LEU A 233 -2.95 -19.08 -7.52
N GLU A 234 -2.60 -20.34 -7.72
CA GLU A 234 -3.53 -21.44 -7.96
C GLU A 234 -4.01 -22.11 -6.66
N VAL A 235 -4.21 -21.31 -5.61
CA VAL A 235 -4.79 -21.74 -4.34
C VAL A 235 -6.15 -21.09 -4.13
N HIS A 236 -6.96 -21.64 -3.22
CA HIS A 236 -8.20 -21.00 -2.84
C HIS A 236 -7.92 -19.59 -2.29
N TYR A 237 -8.69 -18.58 -2.72
CA TYR A 237 -8.42 -17.17 -2.42
C TYR A 237 -8.31 -16.88 -0.91
N THR A 238 -9.03 -17.61 -0.06
CA THR A 238 -8.94 -17.49 1.41
C THR A 238 -7.61 -17.96 1.99
N PHE A 239 -6.83 -18.75 1.25
CA PHE A 239 -5.51 -19.24 1.67
C PHE A 239 -4.36 -18.34 1.20
N VAL A 240 -4.61 -17.46 0.23
CA VAL A 240 -3.62 -16.50 -0.31
C VAL A 240 -2.98 -15.64 0.79
N PRO A 241 -3.71 -15.09 1.79
CA PRO A 241 -3.10 -14.31 2.85
C PRO A 241 -2.00 -15.05 3.62
N HIS A 242 -2.17 -16.35 3.85
CA HIS A 242 -1.15 -17.17 4.53
C HIS A 242 0.10 -17.36 3.69
N VAL A 243 -0.06 -17.64 2.40
CA VAL A 243 1.08 -17.79 1.46
C VAL A 243 1.86 -16.48 1.37
N VAL A 244 1.16 -15.35 1.19
CA VAL A 244 1.79 -14.03 1.06
C VAL A 244 2.49 -13.64 2.36
N THR A 245 1.84 -13.84 3.52
CA THR A 245 2.45 -13.55 4.83
C THR A 245 3.70 -14.40 5.07
N ALA A 246 3.67 -15.69 4.71
CA ALA A 246 4.85 -16.54 4.78
C ALA A 246 5.99 -16.01 3.88
N CYS A 247 5.68 -15.55 2.67
CA CYS A 247 6.66 -14.96 1.76
C CYS A 247 7.27 -13.66 2.35
N THR A 248 6.46 -12.78 2.97
CA THR A 248 6.99 -11.55 3.58
C THR A 248 7.93 -11.86 4.76
N ILE A 249 7.61 -12.88 5.56
CA ILE A 249 8.48 -13.32 6.68
C ILE A 249 9.78 -13.93 6.15
N LEU A 250 9.69 -14.84 5.19
CA LEU A 250 10.86 -15.50 4.60
C LEU A 250 11.76 -14.50 3.86
N HIS A 251 11.19 -13.50 3.18
CA HIS A 251 11.94 -12.40 2.57
C HIS A 251 12.79 -11.65 3.60
N ASN A 252 12.21 -11.31 4.75
CA ASN A 252 12.94 -10.66 5.83
C ASN A 252 14.06 -11.53 6.41
N ILE A 253 13.83 -12.84 6.53
CA ILE A 253 14.86 -13.81 6.97
C ILE A 253 16.03 -13.83 5.98
N CYS A 254 15.75 -13.90 4.67
CA CYS A 254 16.78 -13.83 3.62
C CYS A 254 17.57 -12.51 3.68
N LEU A 255 16.89 -11.37 3.81
CA LEU A 255 17.56 -10.06 3.96
C LEU A 255 18.44 -10.00 5.21
N SER A 256 18.02 -10.63 6.30
CA SER A 256 18.80 -10.71 7.54
C SER A 256 20.05 -11.62 7.39
N ALA A 257 19.99 -12.60 6.48
CA ALA A 257 21.12 -13.44 6.11
C ALA A 257 22.06 -12.80 5.06
N GLY A 258 21.77 -11.58 4.61
CA GLY A 258 22.57 -10.87 3.59
C GLY A 258 22.27 -11.29 2.15
N ASP A 259 21.22 -12.09 1.91
CA ASP A 259 20.74 -12.46 0.58
C ASP A 259 19.92 -11.31 -0.02
N VAL A 260 20.61 -10.30 -0.51
CA VAL A 260 20.01 -9.10 -1.13
C VAL A 260 19.93 -9.30 -2.64
N LEU A 261 18.72 -9.19 -3.18
CA LEU A 261 18.48 -9.19 -4.63
C LEU A 261 18.48 -7.76 -5.17
N ALA A 262 18.87 -7.59 -6.43
CA ALA A 262 18.69 -6.30 -7.11
C ALA A 262 17.18 -6.06 -7.31
N PRO A 263 16.66 -4.84 -7.07
CA PRO A 263 15.29 -4.51 -7.41
C PRO A 263 15.11 -4.59 -8.94
N GLU A 264 14.06 -5.27 -9.38
CA GLU A 264 13.60 -5.21 -10.78
C GLU A 264 12.66 -4.01 -10.92
N ASP A 265 12.91 -3.14 -11.90
CA ASP A 265 12.05 -2.00 -12.20
C ASP A 265 10.74 -2.51 -12.83
N GLU A 266 9.69 -2.64 -12.03
CA GLU A 266 8.33 -2.79 -12.55
C GLU A 266 7.80 -1.40 -12.96
N PRO A 267 7.32 -1.20 -14.19
CA PRO A 267 6.80 0.11 -14.59
C PRO A 267 5.56 0.49 -13.77
N GLU A 268 5.64 1.67 -13.13
CA GLU A 268 4.50 2.33 -12.50
C GLU A 268 3.54 2.82 -13.59
N ASP A 269 2.25 2.49 -13.46
CA ASP A 269 1.19 3.13 -14.25
C ASP A 269 0.43 4.06 -13.31
N ASP A 270 0.73 5.36 -13.40
CA ASP A 270 0.00 6.42 -12.70
C ASP A 270 -1.45 6.47 -13.19
N VAL A 271 -2.37 5.83 -12.47
CA VAL A 271 -3.82 6.02 -12.65
C VAL A 271 -4.34 6.95 -11.57
N GLU A 272 -5.13 7.94 -11.99
CA GLU A 272 -5.74 8.94 -11.11
C GLU A 272 -6.57 8.25 -10.02
N GLU A 273 -6.36 8.70 -8.78
CA GLU A 273 -6.97 8.09 -7.60
C GLU A 273 -8.17 8.90 -7.15
N ASP A 274 -9.32 8.25 -7.12
CA ASP A 274 -10.57 8.79 -6.59
C ASP A 274 -10.60 8.69 -5.05
N GLU A 275 -11.24 9.69 -4.43
CA GLU A 275 -11.13 10.03 -3.03
C GLU A 275 -11.82 9.00 -2.11
N GLY A 276 -11.14 8.61 -1.04
CA GLY A 276 -11.79 8.02 0.13
C GLY A 276 -12.21 9.12 1.10
N GLU A 277 -13.51 9.26 1.36
CA GLU A 277 -14.09 10.23 2.31
C GLU A 277 -13.36 10.21 3.66
N ALA A 278 -12.76 11.35 4.05
CA ALA A 278 -12.09 11.49 5.35
C ALA A 278 -13.12 11.46 6.49
N ASP A 279 -12.83 10.65 7.52
CA ASP A 279 -13.65 10.50 8.72
C ASP A 279 -13.40 11.64 9.72
N MET A 280 -14.39 11.99 10.55
CA MET A 280 -14.41 13.23 11.37
C MET A 280 -13.39 13.28 12.53
N GLU A 281 -12.70 12.17 12.88
CA GLU A 281 -11.78 12.11 14.04
C GLU A 281 -10.28 12.14 13.67
N ALA A 282 -9.93 12.06 12.39
CA ALA A 282 -8.53 12.04 11.95
C ALA A 282 -7.93 13.46 11.95
N VAL A 283 -6.69 13.59 12.45
CA VAL A 283 -5.97 14.87 12.41
C VAL A 283 -5.16 14.92 11.12
N SER A 284 -5.37 15.95 10.31
CA SER A 284 -4.67 16.14 9.04
C SER A 284 -3.16 16.34 9.24
N GLY A 285 -2.36 15.64 8.43
CA GLY A 285 -0.90 15.79 8.36
C GLY A 285 -0.43 16.93 7.46
N ALA A 286 -1.33 17.69 6.84
CA ALA A 286 -0.99 18.69 5.83
C ALA A 286 -0.01 19.76 6.34
N GLN A 287 -0.20 20.25 7.57
CA GLN A 287 0.70 21.24 8.16
C GLN A 287 2.12 20.69 8.37
N TRP A 288 2.24 19.42 8.78
CA TRP A 288 3.54 18.78 8.94
C TRP A 288 4.21 18.59 7.57
N ARG A 289 3.46 18.17 6.55
CA ARG A 289 3.96 18.11 5.18
C ARG A 289 4.45 19.49 4.69
N ASP A 290 3.72 20.55 4.96
CA ASP A 290 4.09 21.91 4.56
C ASP A 290 5.38 22.37 5.25
N GLN A 291 5.58 22.02 6.53
CA GLN A 291 6.84 22.25 7.23
C GLN A 291 8.00 21.49 6.58
N LEU A 292 7.82 20.20 6.29
CA LEU A 292 8.82 19.39 5.59
C LEU A 292 9.15 19.97 4.21
N CYS A 293 8.15 20.42 3.46
CA CYS A 293 8.32 21.07 2.17
C CYS A 293 9.15 22.36 2.28
N ALA A 294 8.90 23.18 3.30
CA ALA A 294 9.66 24.38 3.57
C ALA A 294 11.12 24.07 3.93
N GLU A 295 11.37 23.06 4.76
CA GLU A 295 12.72 22.61 5.13
C GLU A 295 13.52 22.09 3.93
N VAL A 296 12.91 21.24 3.10
CA VAL A 296 13.53 20.75 1.85
C VAL A 296 13.93 21.93 0.95
N SER A 297 13.05 22.94 0.86
CA SER A 297 13.28 24.11 0.03
C SER A 297 14.35 25.04 0.60
N ALA A 298 14.46 25.15 1.93
CA ALA A 298 15.40 26.02 2.62
C ALA A 298 16.84 25.47 2.61
N LEU A 299 17.04 24.16 2.65
CA LEU A 299 18.38 23.53 2.65
C LEU A 299 19.16 23.76 1.34
N GLU A 300 18.48 24.12 0.25
CA GLU A 300 19.12 24.50 -1.02
C GLU A 300 19.28 26.02 -1.18
N VAL A 301 18.69 26.80 -0.29
CA VAL A 301 18.73 28.27 -0.32
C VAL A 301 19.66 28.72 0.80
N VAL A 302 20.93 29.03 0.44
CA VAL A 302 21.91 29.93 1.13
C VAL A 302 23.03 29.22 1.94
N PRO A 303 24.32 29.73 1.99
CA PRO A 303 24.88 31.05 1.57
C PRO A 303 26.29 30.98 0.87
N PRO A 304 27.17 32.03 0.84
CA PRO A 304 27.21 33.17 -0.08
C PRO A 304 28.62 33.42 -0.71
N GLY A 305 28.74 34.25 -1.74
CA GLY A 305 29.99 34.96 -2.04
C GLY A 305 30.91 34.37 -3.11
N HIS A 306 30.50 34.45 -4.37
CA HIS A 306 31.49 34.71 -5.42
C HIS A 306 31.59 36.22 -5.63
N ASN A 307 32.55 36.83 -4.91
CA ASN A 307 33.10 38.11 -5.31
C ASN A 307 33.68 37.95 -6.72
N TYR A 308 33.03 38.56 -7.71
CA TYR A 308 33.72 38.97 -8.93
C TYR A 308 34.37 40.32 -8.63
N LEU A 309 35.65 40.27 -8.27
CA LEU A 309 36.59 41.34 -8.59
C LEU A 309 37.29 40.99 -9.89
#